data_AF-A0A2P4SA26-F1
#
_entry.id   AF-A0A2P4SA26-F1
#
_cell.length_a   1.000
_cell.length_b   1.000
_cell.length_c   1.000
_cell.angle_alpha   90.00
_cell.angle_beta   90.00
_cell.angle_gamma   90.00
#
_symmetry.space_group_name_H-M   'P 1'
#
loop_
_entity.id
_entity.type
_entity.pdbx_description
1 polymer ?
#
loop_
_entity_poly.entity_id
_entity_poly.type
_entity_poly.pdbx_seq_one_letter_code
_entity_poly.pdbx_strand_id
1 'polypeptide(L)'
;AGESGKSTIVKQMKIIHEDGYSEEECKQYKVVVYSNTIQSIIAIIRAMGRLKIDFGEVARADDARQLFVLAGSAEEGVMTAELAGVIKRLWRDAGVQACFSRSREYQLNDSAS
;
A
#
# COMPACT_ATOMS: atom_id res chain seq x y z
N ALA A 1 13.70 13.21 -7.58
CA ALA A 1 12.74 14.32 -7.75
C ALA A 1 11.44 13.78 -8.33
N GLY A 2 10.53 13.26 -7.50
CA GLY A 2 9.31 12.57 -7.96
C GLY A 2 8.05 12.83 -7.12
N GLU A 3 8.20 13.28 -5.88
CA GLU A 3 7.10 13.39 -4.89
C GLU A 3 6.78 14.85 -4.53
N SER A 4 6.99 15.79 -5.45
CA SER A 4 6.76 17.23 -5.19
C SER A 4 5.29 17.67 -5.18
N GLY A 5 4.33 16.74 -5.21
CA GLY A 5 2.89 17.06 -5.22
C GLY A 5 2.33 17.68 -6.51
N LYS A 6 3.13 17.82 -7.57
CA LYS A 6 2.70 18.40 -8.87
C LYS A 6 1.48 17.70 -9.46
N SER A 7 1.45 16.37 -9.43
CA SER A 7 0.29 15.60 -9.89
C SER A 7 -0.95 15.88 -9.05
N THR A 8 -0.81 16.14 -7.75
CA THR A 8 -1.92 16.46 -6.84
C THR A 8 -2.54 17.82 -7.19
N ILE A 9 -1.73 18.83 -7.54
CA ILE A 9 -2.23 20.15 -7.94
C ILE A 9 -3.03 20.07 -9.25
N VAL A 10 -2.53 19.33 -10.24
CA VAL A 10 -3.23 19.13 -11.53
C VAL A 10 -4.57 18.42 -11.31
N LYS A 11 -4.60 17.41 -10.43
CA LYS A 11 -5.85 16.70 -10.08
C LYS A 11 -6.87 17.62 -9.41
N GLN A 12 -6.43 18.50 -8.51
CA GLN A 12 -7.31 19.50 -7.87
C GLN A 12 -7.88 20.50 -8.88
N MET A 13 -7.09 20.95 -9.86
CA MET A 13 -7.58 21.85 -10.92
C MET A 13 -8.72 21.21 -11.73
N LYS A 14 -8.60 19.92 -12.04
CA LYS A 14 -9.65 19.16 -12.73
C LYS A 14 -10.94 19.05 -11.92
N ILE A 15 -10.83 18.78 -10.62
CA ILE A 15 -11.99 18.73 -9.71
C ILE A 15 -12.72 20.08 -9.66
N ILE A 16 -11.99 21.19 -9.68
CA ILE A 16 -12.56 22.53 -9.53
C ILE A 16 -13.13 23.07 -10.85
N HIS A 17 -12.59 22.67 -12.02
CA HIS A 17 -12.86 23.33 -13.30
C HIS A 17 -13.41 22.42 -14.43
N GLU A 18 -13.41 21.09 -14.27
CA GLU A 18 -13.82 20.14 -15.33
C GLU A 18 -14.83 19.08 -14.83
N ASP A 19 -15.81 19.47 -14.01
CA ASP A 19 -16.90 18.59 -13.50
C ASP A 19 -16.44 17.29 -12.78
N GLY A 20 -15.19 17.24 -12.32
CA GLY A 20 -14.65 16.10 -11.55
C GLY A 20 -14.10 14.96 -12.41
N TYR A 21 -14.19 13.73 -11.89
CA TYR A 21 -13.70 12.52 -12.56
C TYR A 21 -14.85 11.67 -13.05
N SER A 22 -14.75 11.17 -14.28
CA SER A 22 -15.71 10.20 -14.80
C SER A 22 -15.58 8.83 -14.12
N GLU A 23 -16.59 7.98 -14.30
CA GLU A 23 -16.57 6.62 -13.73
C GLU A 23 -15.44 5.78 -14.33
N GLU A 24 -15.13 5.97 -15.61
CA GLU A 24 -14.01 5.35 -16.31
C GLU A 24 -12.67 5.78 -15.73
N GLU A 25 -12.50 7.07 -15.42
CA GLU A 25 -11.30 7.59 -14.76
C GLU A 25 -11.16 7.04 -13.34
N CYS A 26 -12.26 6.96 -12.59
CA CYS A 26 -12.29 6.34 -11.26
C CYS A 26 -11.86 4.86 -11.30
N LYS A 27 -12.29 4.10 -12.32
CA LYS A 27 -11.87 2.70 -12.52
C LYS A 27 -10.36 2.59 -12.77
N GLN A 28 -9.77 3.51 -13.53
CA GLN A 28 -8.31 3.55 -13.73
C GLN A 28 -7.56 3.91 -12.44
N TYR A 29 -8.07 4.85 -11.63
CA TYR A 29 -7.46 5.18 -10.35
C TYR A 29 -7.56 4.03 -9.33
N LYS A 30 -8.61 3.21 -9.39
CA LYS A 30 -8.79 2.05 -8.52
C LYS A 30 -7.60 1.08 -8.61
N VAL A 31 -7.13 0.81 -9.84
CA VAL A 31 -5.94 -0.02 -10.11
C VAL A 31 -4.70 0.56 -9.44
N VAL A 32 -4.50 1.87 -9.58
CA VAL A 32 -3.34 2.58 -8.99
C VAL A 32 -3.40 2.54 -7.46
N VAL A 33 -4.57 2.76 -6.86
CA VAL A 33 -4.76 2.71 -5.40
C VAL A 33 -4.45 1.31 -4.85
N TYR A 34 -4.93 0.26 -5.53
CA TYR A 34 -4.65 -1.11 -5.13
C TYR A 34 -3.17 -1.47 -5.25
N SER A 35 -2.54 -1.11 -6.37
CA SER A 35 -1.10 -1.30 -6.58
C SER A 35 -0.29 -0.59 -5.48
N ASN A 36 -0.59 0.68 -5.20
CA ASN A 36 0.06 1.44 -4.14
C ASN A 36 -0.11 0.81 -2.76
N THR A 37 -1.31 0.29 -2.46
CA THR A 37 -1.59 -0.38 -1.17
C THR A 37 -0.73 -1.63 -1.00
N ILE A 38 -0.68 -2.49 -2.02
CA ILE A 38 0.10 -3.74 -2.01
C ILE A 38 1.60 -3.43 -1.94
N GLN A 39 2.08 -2.48 -2.73
CA GLN A 39 3.50 -2.09 -2.71
C GLN A 39 3.91 -1.51 -1.35
N SER A 40 3.05 -0.70 -0.73
CA SER A 40 3.33 -0.08 0.57
C SER A 40 3.45 -1.12 1.68
N ILE A 41 2.51 -2.06 1.77
CA ILE A 41 2.60 -3.12 2.80
C ILE A 41 3.82 -4.03 2.55
N ILE A 42 4.13 -4.37 1.30
CA ILE A 42 5.34 -5.14 0.96
C ILE A 42 6.60 -4.40 1.38
N ALA A 43 6.66 -3.09 1.16
CA ALA A 43 7.81 -2.26 1.57
C ALA A 43 8.01 -2.30 3.09
N ILE A 44 6.93 -2.18 3.87
CA ILE A 44 6.97 -2.26 5.34
C ILE A 44 7.47 -3.63 5.79
N ILE A 45 6.91 -4.73 5.27
CA ILE A 45 7.34 -6.10 5.62
C ILE A 45 8.83 -6.33 5.28
N ARG A 46 9.30 -5.81 4.14
CA ARG A 46 10.73 -5.86 3.79
C ARG A 46 11.59 -5.00 4.71
N ALA A 47 11.08 -3.87 5.20
CA ALA A 47 11.77 -3.01 6.14
C ALA A 47 11.86 -3.65 7.53
N MET A 48 10.83 -4.37 7.98
CA MET A 48 10.84 -5.13 9.24
C MET A 48 12.04 -6.09 9.28
N GLY A 49 12.28 -6.85 8.21
CA GLY A 49 13.44 -7.76 8.13
C GLY A 49 14.81 -7.05 8.19
N ARG A 50 14.90 -5.82 7.64
CA ARG A 50 16.10 -4.97 7.69
C ARG A 50 16.32 -4.34 9.06
N LEU A 51 15.25 -3.83 9.66
CA LEU A 51 15.25 -3.17 10.96
C LEU A 51 15.18 -4.14 12.14
N LYS A 52 15.11 -5.45 11.86
CA LYS A 52 14.99 -6.54 12.85
C LYS A 52 13.80 -6.32 13.79
N ILE A 53 12.66 -5.94 13.22
CA ILE A 53 11.40 -5.80 13.94
C ILE A 53 10.60 -7.09 13.72
N ASP A 54 10.32 -7.79 14.80
CA ASP A 54 9.48 -8.98 14.76
C ASP A 54 7.99 -8.61 14.67
N PHE A 55 7.18 -9.55 14.19
CA PHE A 55 5.72 -9.42 14.28
C PHE A 55 5.26 -9.44 15.73
N GLY A 56 4.18 -8.72 16.02
CA GLY A 56 3.51 -8.79 17.31
C GLY A 56 2.89 -10.16 17.58
N GLU A 57 2.38 -10.81 16.52
CA GLU A 57 1.88 -12.18 16.57
C GLU A 57 2.62 -13.11 15.60
N VAL A 58 3.04 -14.30 16.08
CA VAL A 58 3.75 -15.30 15.26
C VAL A 58 2.94 -15.74 14.04
N ALA A 59 1.62 -15.80 14.15
CA ALA A 59 0.72 -16.14 13.06
C ALA A 59 0.80 -15.16 11.86
N ARG A 60 1.29 -13.93 12.06
CA ARG A 60 1.46 -12.95 10.98
C ARG A 60 2.60 -13.31 10.03
N ALA A 61 3.52 -14.18 10.43
CA ALA A 61 4.57 -14.67 9.53
C ALA A 61 3.97 -15.45 8.35
N ASP A 62 2.92 -16.23 8.58
CA ASP A 62 2.21 -16.94 7.51
C ASP A 62 1.39 -15.98 6.63
N ASP A 63 0.74 -14.99 7.22
CA ASP A 63 0.07 -13.93 6.47
C ASP A 63 1.07 -13.17 5.56
N ALA A 64 2.29 -12.90 6.03
CA ALA A 64 3.32 -12.26 5.23
C ALA A 64 3.78 -13.13 4.06
N ARG A 65 3.90 -14.45 4.25
CA ARG A 65 4.19 -15.39 3.15
C ARG A 65 3.06 -15.40 2.13
N GLN A 66 1.81 -15.49 2.58
CA GLN A 66 0.63 -15.44 1.73
C GLN A 66 0.54 -14.13 0.94
N LEU A 67 0.86 -13.00 1.57
CA LEU A 67 0.91 -11.70 0.90
C LEU A 67 1.81 -11.73 -0.33
N PHE A 68 3.03 -12.27 -0.22
CA PHE A 68 3.97 -12.33 -1.35
C PHE A 68 3.50 -13.26 -2.46
N VAL A 69 2.89 -14.40 -2.13
CA VAL A 69 2.33 -15.33 -3.12
C VAL A 69 1.17 -14.67 -3.86
N LEU A 70 0.19 -14.15 -3.13
CA LEU A 70 -1.01 -13.54 -3.69
C LEU A 70 -0.68 -12.28 -4.50
N ALA A 71 0.23 -11.43 -4.02
CA ALA A 71 0.66 -10.25 -4.75
C ALA A 71 1.46 -10.60 -6.02
N GLY A 72 2.21 -11.71 -6.02
CA GLY A 72 2.94 -12.19 -7.19
C GLY A 72 2.05 -12.83 -8.26
N SER A 73 0.91 -13.40 -7.86
CA SER A 73 -0.08 -13.99 -8.77
C SER A 73 -1.23 -13.05 -9.15
N ALA A 74 -1.36 -11.91 -8.47
CA ALA A 74 -2.43 -10.97 -8.74
C ALA A 74 -2.21 -10.31 -10.10
N GLU A 75 -3.25 -10.29 -10.93
CA GLU A 75 -3.29 -9.44 -12.11
C GLU A 75 -3.18 -7.97 -11.69
N GLU A 76 -2.51 -7.18 -12.53
CA GLU A 76 -2.26 -5.78 -12.23
C GLU A 76 -3.58 -5.02 -12.02
N GLY A 77 -3.77 -4.49 -10.81
CA GLY A 77 -5.00 -3.78 -10.44
C GLY A 77 -6.13 -4.62 -9.87
N VAL A 78 -5.91 -5.91 -9.61
CA VAL A 78 -6.90 -6.78 -8.96
C VAL A 78 -6.57 -6.97 -7.48
N MET A 79 -7.49 -6.54 -6.61
CA MET A 79 -7.44 -6.82 -5.18
C MET A 79 -8.49 -7.89 -4.86
N THR A 80 -8.05 -9.12 -4.60
CA THR A 80 -8.95 -10.20 -4.17
C THR A 80 -9.35 -10.01 -2.71
N ALA A 81 -10.50 -10.56 -2.31
CA ALA A 81 -10.96 -10.51 -0.93
C ALA A 81 -9.96 -11.19 0.03
N GLU A 82 -9.29 -12.24 -0.43
CA GLU A 82 -8.25 -12.94 0.33
C GLU A 82 -7.03 -12.05 0.56
N LEU A 83 -6.50 -11.43 -0.50
CA LEU A 83 -5.37 -10.49 -0.41
C LEU A 83 -5.70 -9.31 0.50
N ALA A 84 -6.87 -8.70 0.34
CA ALA A 84 -7.33 -7.62 1.22
C ALA A 84 -7.42 -8.08 2.69
N GLY A 85 -7.89 -9.29 2.94
CA GLY A 85 -7.95 -9.89 4.28
C GLY A 85 -6.56 -10.06 4.90
N VAL A 86 -5.60 -10.58 4.14
CA VAL A 86 -4.19 -10.72 4.55
C VAL A 86 -3.59 -9.36 4.89
N ILE A 87 -3.73 -8.37 4.00
CA ILE A 87 -3.22 -7.01 4.21
C ILE A 87 -3.81 -6.41 5.49
N LYS A 88 -5.12 -6.58 5.71
CA LYS A 88 -5.80 -6.05 6.90
C LYS A 88 -5.31 -6.68 8.21
N ARG A 89 -4.99 -7.99 8.21
CA ARG A 89 -4.42 -8.67 9.38
C ARG A 89 -2.99 -8.21 9.65
N LEU A 90 -2.17 -8.11 8.60
CA LEU A 90 -0.80 -7.59 8.71
C LEU A 90 -0.79 -6.14 9.21
N TRP A 91 -1.64 -5.27 8.66
CA TRP A 91 -1.69 -3.86 9.07
C TRP A 91 -2.05 -3.68 10.54
N ARG A 92 -2.88 -4.56 11.11
CA ARG A 92 -3.26 -4.51 12.53
C ARG A 92 -2.19 -5.04 13.48
N ASP A 93 -1.13 -5.67 12.97
CA ASP A 93 -0.06 -6.19 13.78
C ASP A 93 0.78 -5.07 14.43
N ALA A 94 1.11 -5.24 15.70
CA ALA A 94 1.86 -4.24 16.47
C ALA A 94 3.29 -4.05 15.93
N GLY A 95 3.95 -5.12 15.47
CA GLY A 95 5.27 -5.06 14.86
C GLY A 95 5.27 -4.32 13.53
N VAL A 96 4.23 -4.56 12.72
CA VAL A 96 4.01 -3.83 11.45
C VAL A 96 3.78 -2.34 11.73
N GLN A 97 2.92 -1.98 12.69
CA GLN A 97 2.69 -0.59 13.09
C GLN A 97 3.96 0.08 13.65
N ALA A 98 4.77 -0.65 14.44
CA ALA A 98 6.04 -0.16 14.94
C ALA A 98 7.03 0.13 13.79
N CYS A 99 7.10 -0.75 12.79
CA CYS A 99 7.93 -0.52 11.61
C CYS A 99 7.42 0.65 10.76
N PHE A 100 6.10 0.79 10.63
CA PHE A 100 5.48 1.92 9.94
C PHE A 100 5.79 3.27 10.60
N SER A 101 5.82 3.34 11.93
CA SER A 101 6.23 4.56 12.66
C SER A 101 7.67 4.99 12.36
N ARG A 102 8.50 4.06 11.88
CA ARG A 102 9.89 4.24 11.45
C ARG A 102 10.02 4.36 9.92
N SER A 103 8.94 4.70 9.21
CA SER A 103 8.91 4.83 7.75
C SER A 103 9.96 5.78 7.19
N ARG A 104 10.44 6.75 7.97
CA ARG A 104 11.54 7.66 7.60
C ARG A 104 12.89 6.95 7.39
N GLU A 105 13.06 5.74 7.89
CA GLU A 105 14.29 4.95 7.75
C GLU A 105 14.33 4.13 6.45
N TYR A 106 13.26 4.13 5.67
CA TYR A 106 13.17 3.44 4.39
C TYR A 106 12.32 4.22 3.39
N GLN A 107 12.30 3.77 2.13
CA GLN A 107 11.44 4.35 1.10
C GLN A 107 10.04 3.74 1.24
N LEU A 108 9.09 4.55 1.70
CA LEU A 108 7.67 4.23 1.73
C LEU A 108 6.93 5.36 1.03
N ASN A 109 5.99 5.02 0.14
CA ASN A 109 5.19 6.03 -0.57
C ASN A 109 4.48 6.93 0.45
N ASP A 110 4.50 8.25 0.23
CA ASP A 110 3.82 9.24 1.10
C ASP A 110 2.32 8.97 1.24
N SER A 111 1.69 8.33 0.25
CA SER A 111 0.27 7.95 0.28
C SER A 111 -0.05 6.77 1.21
N ALA A 112 0.95 6.13 1.81
CA ALA A 112 0.79 5.06 2.79
C ALA A 112 0.57 5.57 4.23
N SER A 113 0.60 6.90 4.43
CA SER A 113 0.44 7.58 5.73
C SER A 113 -0.92 7.33 6.39
#